data_AF-A0A199V2E9-F1
#
_entry.id   AF-A0A199V2E9-F1
#
_cell.length_a   1.000
_cell.length_b   1.000
_cell.length_c   1.000
_cell.angle_alpha   90.00
_cell.angle_beta   90.00
_cell.angle_gamma   90.00
#
_symmetry.space_group_name_H-M   'P 1'
#
loop_
_entity.id
_entity.type
_entity.pdbx_description
1 polymer ?
#
loop_
_entity_poly.entity_id
_entity_poly.type
_entity_poly.pdbx_seq_one_letter_code
_entity_poly.pdbx_strand_id
1 'polypeptide(L)'
;MRRSSTTLLFAFSLSLLLLQRPIFASKKSYVVYLGDHIHSAKESPLEEEEAYKRVTESHYDLLSSYPGVVSVFPNRGHKVHTTRSWKFMGLERDGAGAVAGDSLWTRARFGEDTIIANLDTGVWPESESFKDEGLGPIPSKWKGICQNDFDKSFSCNRCISLIDIP
;
A
#
# COMPACT_ATOMS: atom_id res chain seq x y z
N MET A 1 -3.23 -53.28 -37.25
CA MET A 1 -3.98 -52.00 -37.07
C MET A 1 -3.06 -50.83 -37.41
N ARG A 2 -3.19 -50.23 -38.61
CA ARG A 2 -2.43 -49.03 -39.00
C ARG A 2 -3.10 -47.81 -38.37
N ARG A 3 -2.49 -47.21 -37.34
CA ARG A 3 -2.95 -45.91 -36.81
C ARG A 3 -2.80 -44.88 -37.93
N SER A 4 -3.91 -44.25 -38.32
CA SER A 4 -3.93 -43.27 -39.40
C SER A 4 -3.03 -42.08 -39.06
N SER A 5 -2.10 -41.75 -39.96
CA SER A 5 -1.15 -40.64 -39.81
C SER A 5 -1.84 -39.30 -39.53
N THR A 6 -3.04 -39.11 -40.06
CA THR A 6 -3.88 -37.94 -39.81
C THR A 6 -4.29 -37.79 -38.35
N THR A 7 -4.53 -38.88 -37.64
CA THR A 7 -4.91 -38.84 -36.22
C THR A 7 -3.74 -38.42 -35.33
N LEU A 8 -2.51 -38.80 -35.69
CA LEU A 8 -1.30 -38.35 -34.98
C LEU A 8 -1.03 -36.86 -35.18
N LEU A 9 -1.21 -36.35 -36.40
CA LEU A 9 -1.01 -34.92 -36.70
C LEU A 9 -2.03 -34.04 -35.97
N PHE A 10 -3.28 -34.46 -35.91
CA PHE A 10 -4.34 -33.72 -35.20
C PHE A 10 -4.13 -33.74 -33.68
N ALA A 11 -3.70 -34.88 -33.13
CA ALA A 11 -3.35 -34.99 -31.71
C ALA A 11 -2.12 -34.13 -31.38
N PHE A 12 -1.14 -34.05 -32.27
CA PHE A 12 0.04 -33.20 -32.11
C PHE A 12 -0.32 -31.72 -32.20
N SER A 13 -1.16 -31.30 -33.14
CA SER A 13 -1.59 -29.89 -33.25
C SER A 13 -2.44 -29.46 -32.07
N LEU A 14 -3.35 -30.31 -31.60
CA LEU A 14 -4.18 -30.04 -30.42
C LEU A 14 -3.32 -29.99 -29.14
N SER A 15 -2.34 -30.89 -29.01
CA SER A 15 -1.36 -30.84 -27.93
C SER A 15 -0.53 -29.56 -27.96
N LEU A 16 -0.11 -29.10 -29.15
CA LEU A 16 0.66 -27.86 -29.30
C LEU A 16 -0.17 -26.63 -28.91
N LEU A 17 -1.45 -26.60 -29.30
CA LEU A 17 -2.40 -25.54 -28.90
C LEU A 17 -2.66 -25.53 -27.39
N LEU A 18 -2.73 -26.71 -26.74
CA LEU A 18 -2.88 -26.83 -25.28
C LEU A 18 -1.58 -26.52 -24.50
N LEU A 19 -0.42 -26.61 -25.15
CA LEU A 19 0.89 -26.24 -24.60
C LEU A 19 1.24 -24.75 -24.79
N GLN A 20 0.52 -24.05 -25.68
CA GLN A 20 0.60 -22.59 -25.79
C GLN A 20 -0.06 -21.95 -24.57
N ARG A 21 0.72 -21.77 -23.49
CA ARG A 21 0.35 -20.81 -22.46
C ARG A 21 0.26 -19.43 -23.12
N PRO A 22 -0.84 -18.67 -22.96
CA PRO A 22 -0.87 -17.31 -23.44
C PRO A 22 0.28 -16.58 -22.74
N ILE A 23 1.30 -16.19 -23.51
CA ILE A 23 2.35 -15.29 -23.04
C ILE A 23 1.67 -13.93 -22.96
N PHE A 24 0.86 -13.73 -21.92
CA PHE A 24 0.54 -12.39 -21.48
C PHE A 24 1.85 -11.80 -21.01
N ALA A 25 2.50 -11.06 -21.92
CA ALA A 25 3.56 -10.13 -21.56
C ALA A 25 2.91 -9.09 -20.64
N SER A 26 2.85 -9.41 -19.34
CA SER A 26 2.44 -8.47 -18.32
C SER A 26 3.47 -7.35 -18.34
N LYS A 27 3.14 -6.25 -19.03
CA LYS A 27 3.96 -5.04 -18.99
C LYS A 27 3.93 -4.57 -17.55
N LYS A 28 5.10 -4.54 -16.89
CA LYS A 28 5.23 -3.97 -15.55
C LYS A 28 4.87 -2.49 -15.65
N SER A 29 3.78 -2.10 -15.01
CA SER A 29 3.42 -0.70 -14.81
C SER A 29 4.15 -0.18 -13.58
N TYR A 30 4.65 1.04 -13.66
CA TYR A 30 5.27 1.74 -12.54
C TYR A 30 4.40 2.96 -12.21
N VAL A 31 4.23 3.24 -10.92
CA VAL A 31 3.69 4.51 -10.46
C VAL A 31 4.88 5.43 -10.21
N VAL A 32 4.88 6.60 -10.83
CA VAL A 32 5.92 7.62 -10.64
C VAL A 32 5.27 8.78 -9.91
N TYR A 33 5.76 9.07 -8.70
CA TYR A 33 5.33 10.23 -7.94
C TYR A 33 6.24 11.40 -8.26
N LEU A 34 5.64 12.49 -8.75
CA LEU A 34 6.32 13.75 -8.98
C LEU A 34 5.93 14.67 -7.82
N GLY A 35 6.87 14.88 -6.90
CA GLY A 35 6.67 15.78 -5.76
C GLY A 35 6.66 17.24 -6.20
N ASP A 36 5.98 18.07 -5.43
CA ASP A 36 6.05 19.53 -5.63
C ASP A 36 7.33 20.07 -4.99
N HIS A 37 7.98 21.02 -5.66
CA HIS A 37 9.10 21.75 -5.07
C HIS A 37 8.54 22.99 -4.38
N ILE A 38 8.73 23.10 -3.07
CA ILE A 38 8.31 24.28 -2.30
C ILE A 38 9.12 25.48 -2.80
N HIS A 39 8.54 26.22 -3.73
CA HIS A 39 8.87 27.61 -3.93
C HIS A 39 8.08 28.38 -2.88
N SER A 40 8.76 29.12 -2.00
CA SER A 40 8.13 29.95 -0.97
C SER A 40 7.14 30.92 -1.62
N ALA A 41 5.87 30.53 -1.70
CA ALA A 41 4.80 31.40 -2.19
C ALA A 41 4.41 32.36 -1.07
N LYS A 42 4.60 33.65 -1.33
CA LYS A 42 3.99 34.72 -0.55
C LYS A 42 2.47 34.70 -0.82
N GLU A 43 1.70 35.16 0.16
CA GLU A 43 0.24 35.14 0.10
C GLU A 43 -0.36 36.05 -1.01
N SER A 44 -1.16 35.44 -1.91
CA SER A 44 -2.22 35.96 -2.84
C SER A 44 -1.78 36.88 -4.01
N PRO A 45 -2.37 36.78 -5.24
CA PRO A 45 -3.80 36.95 -5.58
C PRO A 45 -4.38 35.95 -6.61
N LEU A 46 -5.68 36.06 -6.93
CA LEU A 46 -6.46 35.19 -7.88
C LEU A 46 -5.79 34.94 -9.25
N GLU A 47 -4.97 35.87 -9.74
CA GLU A 47 -4.23 35.71 -11.00
C GLU A 47 -3.12 34.65 -10.91
N GLU A 48 -2.56 34.45 -9.72
CA GLU A 48 -1.56 33.42 -9.46
C GLU A 48 -2.20 32.02 -9.43
N GLU A 49 -3.47 31.91 -9.01
CA GLU A 49 -4.22 30.65 -9.05
C GLU A 49 -4.52 30.22 -10.49
N GLU A 50 -4.93 31.15 -11.37
CA GLU A 50 -5.12 30.85 -12.79
C GLU A 50 -3.80 30.51 -13.49
N ALA A 51 -2.72 31.22 -13.18
CA ALA A 51 -1.38 30.91 -13.69
C ALA A 51 -0.91 29.53 -13.23
N TYR A 52 -1.07 29.22 -11.94
CA TYR A 52 -0.75 27.91 -11.36
C TYR A 52 -1.57 26.79 -12.01
N LYS A 53 -2.87 27.01 -12.20
CA LYS A 53 -3.76 26.05 -12.87
C LYS A 53 -3.33 25.81 -14.32
N ARG A 54 -2.99 26.86 -15.07
CA ARG A 54 -2.52 26.74 -16.45
C ARG A 54 -1.20 25.97 -16.56
N VAL A 55 -0.24 26.26 -15.67
CA VAL A 55 1.03 25.52 -15.62
C VAL A 55 0.78 24.04 -15.31
N THR A 56 -0.09 23.79 -14.32
CA THR A 56 -0.50 22.46 -13.90
C THR A 56 -1.13 21.65 -15.05
N GLU A 57 -2.10 22.23 -15.77
CA GLU A 57 -2.74 21.61 -16.94
C GLU A 57 -1.73 21.31 -18.05
N SER A 58 -0.83 22.25 -18.36
CA SER A 58 0.21 22.03 -19.38
C SER A 58 1.18 20.89 -19.02
N HIS A 59 1.44 20.71 -17.72
CA HIS A 59 2.27 19.62 -17.22
C HIS A 59 1.56 18.27 -17.33
N TYR A 60 0.25 18.20 -17.04
CA TYR A 60 -0.55 16.99 -17.28
C TYR A 60 -0.54 16.57 -18.75
N ASP A 61 -0.75 17.52 -19.66
CA ASP A 61 -0.75 17.24 -21.10
C ASP A 61 0.61 16.72 -21.56
N LEU A 62 1.70 17.35 -21.11
CA LEU A 62 3.06 16.91 -21.39
C LEU A 62 3.30 15.47 -20.92
N LEU A 63 3.00 15.17 -19.65
CA LEU A 63 3.19 13.83 -19.10
C LEU A 63 2.34 12.78 -19.82
N SER A 64 1.08 13.10 -20.10
CA SER A 64 0.14 12.21 -20.78
C SER A 64 0.55 11.92 -22.23
N SER A 65 1.33 12.80 -22.86
CA SER A 65 1.83 12.63 -24.23
C SER A 65 2.93 11.58 -24.37
N TYR A 66 3.60 11.19 -23.28
CA TYR A 66 4.74 10.26 -23.35
C TYR A 66 4.28 8.83 -23.66
N PRO A 67 4.88 8.17 -24.69
CA PRO A 67 4.60 6.77 -24.99
C PRO A 67 4.91 5.88 -23.79
N GLY A 68 3.88 5.21 -23.26
CA GLY A 68 3.99 4.33 -22.09
C GLY A 68 3.33 4.85 -20.82
N VAL A 69 2.94 6.14 -20.79
CA VAL A 69 2.08 6.66 -19.74
C VAL A 69 0.64 6.19 -19.99
N VAL A 70 0.08 5.45 -19.01
CA VAL A 70 -1.28 4.91 -19.10
C VAL A 70 -2.32 5.92 -18.63
N SER A 71 -1.98 6.69 -17.60
CA SER A 71 -2.86 7.68 -16.98
C SER A 71 -2.08 8.61 -16.06
N VAL A 72 -2.51 9.86 -15.93
CA VAL A 72 -1.95 10.84 -15.00
C VAL A 72 -3.09 11.39 -14.14
N PHE A 73 -2.88 11.46 -12.82
CA PHE A 73 -3.88 11.94 -11.88
C PHE A 73 -3.26 12.99 -10.95
N PRO A 74 -4.03 14.02 -10.56
CA PRO A 74 -3.58 14.96 -9.55
C PRO A 74 -3.38 14.27 -8.21
N ASN A 75 -2.20 14.49 -7.66
CA ASN A 75 -1.93 14.15 -6.27
C ASN A 75 -2.82 15.02 -5.37
N ARG A 76 -3.52 14.39 -4.43
CA ARG A 76 -4.41 15.05 -3.48
C ARG A 76 -4.00 14.67 -2.07
N GLY A 77 -3.60 15.66 -1.28
CA GLY A 77 -3.41 15.47 0.15
C GLY A 77 -4.76 15.16 0.81
N HIS A 78 -4.84 14.04 1.54
CA HIS A 78 -6.00 13.72 2.35
C HIS A 78 -5.73 14.11 3.80
N LYS A 79 -6.69 14.78 4.44
CA LYS A 79 -6.60 15.10 5.86
C LYS A 79 -6.91 13.84 6.67
N VAL A 80 -6.04 13.50 7.61
CA VAL A 80 -6.26 12.39 8.54
C VAL A 80 -7.51 12.69 9.38
N HIS A 81 -8.51 11.81 9.28
CA HIS A 81 -9.76 11.90 10.03
C HIS A 81 -9.85 10.72 11.00
N THR A 82 -9.30 10.86 12.21
CA THR A 82 -9.48 9.85 13.25
C THR A 82 -9.79 10.51 14.59
N THR A 83 -11.07 10.54 14.99
CA THR A 83 -11.40 10.71 16.41
C THR A 83 -12.57 9.80 16.82
N ARG A 84 -12.42 9.14 17.98
CA ARG A 84 -13.43 8.42 18.77
C ARG A 84 -14.24 7.32 18.07
N SER A 85 -13.57 6.38 17.39
CA SER A 85 -14.22 5.26 16.71
C SER A 85 -14.52 4.04 17.59
N TRP A 86 -13.70 3.72 18.60
CA TRP A 86 -13.81 2.43 19.31
C TRP A 86 -15.14 2.23 20.06
N LYS A 87 -15.61 3.26 20.78
CA LYS A 87 -16.94 3.26 21.40
C LYS A 87 -18.06 3.19 20.36
N PHE A 88 -17.95 3.95 19.27
CA PHE A 88 -18.94 3.95 18.18
C PHE A 88 -19.05 2.57 17.52
N MET A 89 -17.94 1.85 17.37
CA MET A 89 -17.88 0.51 16.80
C MET A 89 -18.28 -0.60 17.80
N GLY A 90 -18.63 -0.26 19.04
CA GLY A 90 -19.03 -1.24 20.05
C GLY A 90 -17.93 -2.21 20.49
N LEU A 91 -16.66 -1.79 20.39
CA LEU A 91 -15.50 -2.63 20.75
C LEU A 91 -15.19 -2.58 22.26
N GLU A 92 -15.64 -1.51 22.93
CA GLU A 92 -15.52 -1.33 24.37
C GLU A 92 -16.89 -1.51 25.05
N ARG A 93 -16.87 -2.11 26.24
CA ARG A 93 -18.02 -2.17 27.13
C ARG A 93 -18.29 -0.78 27.71
N ASP A 94 -19.45 -0.23 27.38
CA ASP A 94 -20.00 1.02 27.92
C ASP A 94 -19.09 2.26 27.78
N GLY A 95 -18.07 2.21 26.90
CA GLY A 95 -17.08 3.27 26.72
C GLY A 95 -16.16 3.48 27.92
N ALA A 96 -16.00 2.46 28.77
CA ALA A 96 -15.14 2.48 29.94
C ALA A 96 -13.73 1.92 29.66
N GLY A 97 -13.36 1.71 28.39
CA GLY A 97 -12.07 1.10 28.01
C GLY A 97 -11.96 -0.41 28.30
N ALA A 98 -12.97 -1.03 28.91
CA ALA A 98 -12.98 -2.46 29.19
C ALA A 98 -13.42 -3.24 27.95
N VAL A 99 -12.66 -4.25 27.54
CA VAL A 99 -12.97 -5.11 26.39
C VAL A 99 -14.15 -6.02 26.72
N ALA A 100 -15.22 -6.00 25.92
CA ALA A 100 -16.32 -6.94 26.09
C ALA A 100 -15.88 -8.37 25.69
N GLY A 101 -16.24 -9.37 26.48
CA GLY A 101 -15.80 -10.76 26.27
C GLY A 101 -16.20 -11.36 24.92
N ASP A 102 -17.29 -10.88 24.33
CA ASP A 102 -17.82 -11.26 23.02
C ASP A 102 -17.51 -10.25 21.91
N SER A 103 -16.73 -9.20 22.20
CA SER A 103 -16.33 -8.19 21.22
C SER A 103 -15.54 -8.77 20.05
N LEU A 104 -15.50 -8.02 18.94
CA LEU A 104 -14.69 -8.37 17.78
C LEU A 104 -13.21 -8.54 18.16
N TRP A 105 -12.70 -7.78 19.12
CA TRP A 105 -11.32 -7.93 19.61
C TRP A 105 -11.08 -9.32 20.19
N THR A 106 -11.92 -9.80 21.10
CA THR A 106 -11.75 -11.13 21.68
C THR A 106 -11.92 -12.23 20.62
N ARG A 107 -12.92 -12.09 19.73
CA ARG A 107 -13.19 -13.07 18.65
C ARG A 107 -12.07 -13.13 17.61
N ALA A 108 -11.42 -12.00 17.33
CA ALA A 108 -10.29 -11.90 16.41
C ALA A 108 -8.93 -12.12 17.11
N ARG A 109 -8.91 -12.55 18.38
CA ARG A 109 -7.69 -12.69 19.20
C ARG A 109 -6.83 -11.42 19.16
N PHE A 110 -7.46 -10.26 19.26
CA PHE A 110 -6.83 -8.94 19.21
C PHE A 110 -5.97 -8.68 17.96
N GLY A 111 -6.22 -9.43 16.87
CA GLY A 111 -5.42 -9.32 15.64
C GLY A 111 -4.11 -10.11 15.67
N GLU A 112 -3.96 -11.09 16.58
CA GLU A 112 -2.83 -12.01 16.59
C GLU A 112 -2.54 -12.59 15.18
N ASP A 113 -1.26 -12.67 14.83
CA ASP A 113 -0.76 -13.08 13.50
C ASP A 113 -1.24 -12.23 12.32
N THR A 114 -1.87 -11.08 12.56
CA THR A 114 -2.24 -10.10 11.52
C THR A 114 -1.20 -9.00 11.45
N ILE A 115 -0.82 -8.63 10.23
CA ILE A 115 0.17 -7.58 9.98
C ILE A 115 -0.54 -6.44 9.26
N ILE A 116 -0.48 -5.24 9.83
CA ILE A 116 -1.09 -4.03 9.28
C ILE A 116 0.06 -3.14 8.80
N ALA A 117 0.09 -2.84 7.51
CA ALA A 117 1.01 -1.86 6.95
C ALA A 117 0.38 -0.46 7.07
N ASN A 118 1.07 0.46 7.74
CA ASN A 118 0.68 1.85 7.81
C ASN A 118 1.55 2.68 6.85
N LEU A 119 0.93 3.40 5.92
CA LEU A 119 1.61 4.33 5.02
C LEU A 119 1.38 5.74 5.55
N ASP A 120 2.38 6.26 6.26
CA ASP A 120 2.28 7.49 7.05
C ASP A 120 3.66 8.15 7.15
N THR A 121 3.79 9.24 7.91
CA THR A 121 5.03 10.01 8.07
C THR A 121 6.05 9.35 9.01
N GLY A 122 5.90 8.06 9.32
CA GLY A 122 6.76 7.30 10.22
C GLY A 122 6.09 6.89 11.53
N VAL A 123 6.90 6.53 12.52
CA VAL A 123 6.46 6.02 13.82
C VAL A 123 7.41 6.48 14.92
N TRP A 124 6.87 6.66 16.14
CA TRP A 124 7.65 6.99 17.35
C TRP A 124 7.78 5.73 18.23
N PRO A 125 8.85 4.93 18.08
CA PRO A 125 8.92 3.60 18.69
C PRO A 125 8.98 3.61 20.22
N GLU A 126 9.36 4.74 20.83
CA GLU A 126 9.42 4.92 22.29
C GLU A 126 8.04 5.13 22.92
N SER A 127 6.99 5.33 22.11
CA SER A 127 5.64 5.49 22.63
C SER A 127 5.14 4.22 23.33
N GLU A 128 4.50 4.41 24.48
CA GLU A 128 3.83 3.34 25.25
C GLU A 128 2.81 2.55 24.41
N SER A 129 2.29 3.13 23.32
CA SER A 129 1.36 2.43 22.42
C SER A 129 2.01 1.31 21.60
N PHE A 130 3.34 1.30 21.49
CA PHE A 130 4.09 0.33 20.69
C PHE A 130 4.94 -0.61 21.55
N LYS A 131 4.64 -0.66 22.84
CA LYS A 131 5.17 -1.65 23.78
C LYS A 131 4.81 -3.06 23.34
N ASP A 132 5.76 -3.97 23.48
CA ASP A 132 5.63 -5.34 22.96
C ASP A 132 5.40 -6.40 24.04
N GLU A 133 5.31 -5.98 25.30
CA GLU A 133 5.02 -6.84 26.43
C GLU A 133 3.68 -7.58 26.22
N GLY A 134 3.71 -8.90 26.39
CA GLY A 134 2.53 -9.75 26.15
C GLY A 134 2.28 -10.13 24.69
N LEU A 135 3.03 -9.56 23.73
CA LEU A 135 2.96 -9.99 22.32
C LEU A 135 3.77 -11.28 22.08
N GLY A 136 3.19 -12.19 21.30
CA GLY A 136 3.85 -13.38 20.78
C GLY A 136 5.00 -13.08 19.81
N PRO A 137 5.67 -14.12 19.26
CA PRO A 137 6.75 -13.94 18.31
C PRO A 137 6.26 -13.29 17.00
N ILE A 138 7.17 -12.65 16.27
CA ILE A 138 6.86 -12.10 14.94
C ILE A 138 6.40 -13.26 14.02
N PRO A 139 5.26 -13.13 13.31
CA PRO A 139 4.75 -14.20 12.47
C PRO A 139 5.77 -14.66 11.42
N SER A 140 5.95 -15.97 11.26
CA SER A 140 6.98 -16.55 10.36
C SER A 140 6.82 -16.17 8.89
N LYS A 141 5.61 -15.77 8.49
CA LYS A 141 5.29 -15.21 7.16
C LYS A 141 5.83 -13.80 6.93
N TRP A 142 6.18 -13.06 7.99
CA TRP A 142 6.79 -11.74 7.87
C TRP A 142 8.19 -11.87 7.26
N LYS A 143 8.48 -11.02 6.27
CA LYS A 143 9.77 -10.95 5.56
C LYS A 143 10.28 -9.52 5.42
N GLY A 144 9.65 -8.56 6.08
CA GLY A 144 10.14 -7.18 6.09
C GLY A 144 11.42 -7.06 6.90
N ILE A 145 12.15 -5.98 6.65
CA ILE A 145 13.37 -5.62 7.36
C ILE A 145 13.05 -4.59 8.43
N CYS A 146 14.03 -4.13 9.20
CA CYS A 146 13.91 -2.93 10.00
C CYS A 146 14.92 -1.92 9.45
N GLN A 147 14.45 -0.87 8.79
CA GLN A 147 15.34 0.13 8.20
C GLN A 147 15.79 1.13 9.27
N ASN A 148 17.10 1.31 9.42
CA ASN A 148 17.71 2.24 10.38
C ASN A 148 18.88 3.03 9.76
N ASP A 149 18.82 3.25 8.45
CA ASP A 149 19.91 3.88 7.70
C ASP A 149 20.07 5.37 8.04
N PHE A 150 18.95 6.06 8.29
CA PHE A 150 18.93 7.48 8.64
C PHE A 150 19.08 7.75 10.13
N ASP A 151 18.57 6.86 10.98
CA ASP A 151 18.66 6.96 12.43
C ASP A 151 19.07 5.61 13.03
N LYS A 152 20.28 5.55 13.58
CA LYS A 152 20.83 4.33 14.21
C LYS A 152 20.25 4.06 15.60
N SER A 153 19.58 5.03 16.21
CA SER A 153 18.84 4.82 17.46
C SER A 153 17.50 4.14 17.24
N PHE A 154 16.98 4.19 15.99
CA PHE A 154 15.75 3.50 15.63
C PHE A 154 15.93 1.98 15.69
N SER A 155 15.06 1.31 16.46
CA SER A 155 14.97 -0.14 16.53
C SER A 155 13.53 -0.61 16.46
N CYS A 156 13.31 -1.66 15.68
CA CYS A 156 12.08 -2.42 15.66
C CYS A 156 11.96 -3.33 16.89
N ASN A 157 10.74 -3.74 17.19
CA ASN A 157 10.40 -4.69 18.26
C ASN A 157 9.34 -5.68 17.74
N ARG A 158 8.62 -6.40 18.61
CA ARG A 158 7.57 -7.34 18.12
C ARG A 158 6.28 -6.64 17.68
N CYS A 159 6.08 -5.38 18.05
CA CYS A 159 4.96 -4.54 17.60
C CYS A 159 5.25 -3.82 16.27
N ILE A 160 6.41 -3.16 16.18
CA ILE A 160 6.87 -2.39 15.01
C ILE A 160 7.93 -3.19 14.26
N SER A 161 7.74 -3.44 12.97
CA SER A 161 8.69 -4.23 12.13
C SER A 161 9.06 -3.58 10.78
N LEU A 162 9.08 -2.23 10.70
CA LEU A 162 9.08 -1.31 9.53
C LEU A 162 9.70 -1.68 8.15
N ILE A 163 8.91 -1.41 7.09
CA ILE A 163 9.38 -1.09 5.70
C ILE A 163 9.17 0.41 5.45
N ASP A 164 10.23 1.14 5.13
CA ASP A 164 10.12 2.47 4.50
C ASP A 164 9.79 2.24 3.02
N ILE A 165 8.66 2.77 2.53
CA ILE A 165 8.47 2.95 1.09
C ILE A 165 9.02 4.35 0.79
N PRO A 166 10.09 4.47 -0.02
CA PRO A 166 10.69 5.76 -0.36
C PRO A 166 9.72 6.72 -1.04
#